data_AF-A0A5S9M8W4-F1
#
_entry.id   AF-A0A5S9M8W4-F1
#
_cell.length_a   1.000
_cell.length_b   1.000
_cell.length_c   1.000
_cell.angle_alpha   90.00
_cell.angle_beta   90.00
_cell.angle_gamma   90.00
#
_symmetry.space_group_name_H-M   'P 1'
#
loop_
_entity.id
_entity.type
_entity.pdbx_description
1 polymer ?
#
loop_
_entity_poly.entity_id
_entity_poly.type
_entity_poly.pdbx_seq_one_letter_code
_entity_poly.pdbx_strand_id
1 'polypeptide(L)'
;MVFFSKDDDEKKTRQAIEQKINGFIKQEGQTLIGWRTVPVDAGKIGTVAAKSCPVVRQVFIGANDKITDRLSFERKLYVIRKQAEN
;
A
#
# COMPACT_ATOMS: atom_id res chain seq x y z
N MET A 1 3.84 2.72 0.83
CA MET A 1 4.08 2.06 -0.47
C MET A 1 4.08 0.57 -0.23
N VAL A 2 3.51 -0.22 -1.14
CA VAL A 2 3.35 -1.67 -0.99
C VAL A 2 3.92 -2.36 -2.23
N PHE A 3 4.70 -3.42 -2.01
CA PHE A 3 5.24 -4.26 -3.07
C PHE A 3 4.51 -5.59 -3.07
N PHE A 4 4.00 -5.95 -4.22
CA PHE A 4 3.35 -7.24 -4.44
C PHE A 4 4.19 -8.08 -5.39
N SER A 5 4.06 -9.40 -5.30
CA SER A 5 4.64 -10.27 -6.31
C SER A 5 3.85 -10.15 -7.64
N LYS A 6 4.51 -10.60 -8.70
CA LYS A 6 4.15 -10.29 -10.09
C LYS A 6 3.16 -11.31 -10.67
N ASP A 7 3.05 -12.49 -10.07
CA ASP A 7 2.33 -13.64 -10.61
C ASP A 7 0.82 -13.37 -10.81
N ASP A 8 0.22 -14.00 -11.83
CA ASP A 8 -1.16 -13.71 -12.26
C ASP A 8 -2.23 -14.24 -11.29
N ASP A 9 -2.00 -15.40 -10.68
CA ASP A 9 -2.85 -15.94 -9.59
C ASP A 9 -2.88 -14.98 -8.38
N GLU A 10 -1.84 -14.17 -8.22
CA GLU A 10 -1.79 -13.18 -7.16
C GLU A 10 -2.64 -11.94 -7.46
N LYS A 11 -3.22 -11.72 -8.64
CA LYS A 11 -4.06 -10.52 -8.85
C LYS A 11 -5.25 -10.49 -7.88
N LYS A 12 -5.88 -11.64 -7.63
CA LYS A 12 -6.94 -11.78 -6.64
C LYS A 12 -6.40 -11.63 -5.22
N THR A 13 -5.23 -12.22 -4.94
CA THR A 13 -4.53 -12.09 -3.65
C THR A 13 -4.17 -10.64 -3.34
N ARG A 14 -3.66 -9.88 -4.32
CA ARG A 14 -3.36 -8.44 -4.23
C ARG A 14 -4.61 -7.66 -3.87
N GLN A 15 -5.72 -7.90 -4.57
CA GLN A 15 -7.00 -7.26 -4.24
C GLN A 15 -7.44 -7.60 -2.81
N ALA A 16 -7.32 -8.85 -2.37
CA ALA A 16 -7.65 -9.23 -1.00
C ALA A 16 -6.77 -8.52 0.04
N ILE A 17 -5.47 -8.37 -0.22
CA ILE A 17 -4.55 -7.63 0.65
C ILE A 17 -4.89 -6.13 0.67
N GLU A 18 -5.15 -5.53 -0.50
CA GLU A 18 -5.59 -4.13 -0.59
C GLU A 18 -6.88 -3.92 0.23
N GLN A 19 -7.84 -4.85 0.16
CA GLN A 19 -9.05 -4.79 0.99
C GLN A 19 -8.79 -4.96 2.49
N LYS A 20 -7.85 -5.84 2.89
CA LYS A 20 -7.44 -5.97 4.30
C LYS A 20 -6.85 -4.64 4.82
N ILE A 21 -5.99 -4.01 4.03
CA ILE A 21 -5.40 -2.70 4.34
C ILE A 21 -6.48 -1.61 4.40
N ASN A 22 -7.45 -1.61 3.48
CA ASN A 22 -8.59 -0.68 3.52
C ASN A 22 -9.39 -0.85 4.82
N GLY A 23 -9.54 -2.08 5.30
CA GLY A 23 -10.12 -2.41 6.60
C GLY A 23 -9.37 -1.75 7.76
N PHE A 24 -8.04 -1.90 7.80
CA PHE A 24 -7.20 -1.28 8.83
C PHE A 24 -7.25 0.24 8.82
N ILE A 25 -7.22 0.86 7.63
CA ILE A 25 -7.37 2.31 7.46
C ILE A 25 -8.68 2.79 8.09
N LYS A 26 -9.78 2.07 7.81
CA LYS A 26 -11.11 2.39 8.35
C LYS A 26 -11.17 2.16 9.87
N GLN A 27 -10.57 1.08 10.37
CA GLN A 27 -10.51 0.78 11.81
C GLN A 27 -9.75 1.86 12.60
N GLU A 28 -8.68 2.39 12.02
CA GLU A 28 -7.92 3.51 12.61
C GLU A 28 -8.57 4.88 12.35
N GLY A 29 -9.77 4.90 11.76
CA GLY A 29 -10.58 6.10 11.54
C GLY A 29 -10.05 7.05 10.49
N GLN A 30 -9.13 6.60 9.62
CA GLN A 30 -8.56 7.38 8.54
C GLN A 30 -9.37 7.20 7.24
N THR A 31 -9.15 8.09 6.28
CA THR A 31 -9.86 8.05 4.99
C THR A 31 -8.97 7.47 3.91
N LEU A 32 -9.42 6.41 3.23
CA LEU A 32 -8.76 5.96 2.02
C LEU A 32 -9.10 6.93 0.87
N ILE A 33 -8.08 7.59 0.31
CA ILE A 33 -8.22 8.40 -0.90
C ILE A 33 -8.19 7.50 -2.14
N GLY A 34 -7.28 6.52 -2.17
CA GLY A 34 -7.24 5.52 -3.23
C GLY A 34 -5.89 4.86 -3.41
N TRP A 35 -5.84 3.96 -4.40
CA TRP A 35 -4.66 3.20 -4.77
C TRP A 35 -4.16 3.61 -6.15
N ARG A 36 -2.83 3.72 -6.29
CA ARG A 36 -2.17 4.06 -7.55
C ARG A 36 -1.14 3.00 -7.90
N THR A 37 -1.18 2.51 -9.14
CA THR A 37 -0.08 1.71 -9.69
C THR A 37 1.05 2.66 -10.07
N VAL A 38 2.26 2.36 -9.58
CA VAL A 38 3.43 3.16 -9.96
C VAL A 38 3.84 2.77 -11.38
N PRO A 39 3.97 3.73 -12.31
CA PRO A 39 4.50 3.44 -13.63
C PRO A 39 5.95 2.96 -13.50
N VAL A 40 6.23 1.76 -13.96
CA VAL A 40 7.56 1.14 -13.94
C VAL A 40 7.98 0.78 -15.35
N ASP A 41 9.26 1.00 -15.66
CA ASP A 41 9.87 0.65 -16.93
C ASP A 41 10.94 -0.44 -16.69
N ALA A 42 10.50 -1.70 -16.75
CA ALA A 42 11.36 -2.85 -16.50
C ALA A 42 12.38 -3.10 -17.63
N GLY A 43 12.28 -2.39 -18.77
CA GLY A 43 13.26 -2.47 -19.86
C GLY A 43 14.56 -1.71 -19.56
N LYS A 44 14.56 -0.84 -18.55
CA LYS A 44 15.72 -0.03 -18.15
C LYS A 44 16.58 -0.67 -17.05
N ILE A 45 16.22 -1.85 -16.58
CA ILE A 45 16.95 -2.57 -15.53
C ILE A 45 17.50 -3.90 -16.08
N GLY A 46 18.54 -4.43 -15.43
CA GLY A 46 19.13 -5.71 -15.82
C GLY A 46 18.12 -6.85 -15.79
N THR A 47 18.35 -7.87 -16.62
CA THR A 47 17.43 -9.02 -16.79
C THR A 47 17.08 -9.73 -15.49
N VAL A 48 18.04 -9.84 -14.56
CA VAL A 48 17.82 -10.42 -13.22
C VAL A 48 16.84 -9.57 -12.41
N ALA A 49 17.03 -8.25 -12.39
CA ALA A 49 16.17 -7.32 -11.66
C ALA A 49 14.76 -7.22 -12.29
N ALA A 50 14.65 -7.33 -13.62
CA ALA A 50 13.37 -7.35 -14.33
C ALA A 50 12.53 -8.60 -14.00
N LYS A 51 13.20 -9.76 -13.78
CA LYS A 51 12.54 -11.00 -13.37
C LYS A 51 11.99 -10.92 -11.94
N SER A 52 12.72 -10.29 -11.02
CA SER A 52 12.31 -10.13 -9.62
C SER A 52 11.55 -8.82 -9.34
N CYS A 53 11.15 -8.07 -10.38
CA CYS A 53 10.51 -6.77 -10.21
C CYS A 53 9.10 -6.93 -9.63
N PRO A 54 8.79 -6.31 -8.47
CA PRO A 54 7.46 -6.40 -7.87
C PRO A 54 6.46 -5.49 -8.60
N VAL A 55 5.17 -5.77 -8.39
CA VAL A 55 4.12 -4.80 -8.70
C VAL A 55 4.06 -3.76 -7.58
N VAL A 56 4.44 -2.53 -7.91
CA VAL A 56 4.51 -1.43 -6.94
C VAL A 56 3.19 -0.66 -6.89
N ARG A 57 2.62 -0.55 -5.70
CA ARG A 57 1.37 0.16 -5.43
C ARG A 57 1.57 1.22 -4.35
N GLN A 58 0.95 2.37 -4.57
CA GLN A 58 0.86 3.46 -3.60
C GLN A 58 -0.57 3.51 -3.05
N VAL A 59 -0.69 3.61 -1.73
CA VAL A 59 -1.95 3.89 -1.05
C VAL A 59 -1.91 5.33 -0.56
N PHE A 60 -2.96 6.10 -0.84
CA PHE A 60 -3.13 7.46 -0.36
C PHE A 60 -4.16 7.45 0.76
N ILE A 61 -3.76 7.96 1.91
CA ILE A 61 -4.57 8.01 3.12
C ILE A 61 -4.68 9.47 3.54
N GLY A 62 -5.91 9.94 3.71
CA GLY A 62 -6.22 11.23 4.29
C GLY A 62 -6.34 11.12 5.80
N ALA A 63 -5.78 12.09 6.52
CA ALA A 63 -6.02 12.25 7.93
C ALA A 63 -7.50 12.54 8.19
N ASN A 64 -8.04 12.00 9.28
CA ASN A 64 -9.35 12.41 9.78
C ASN A 64 -9.31 13.88 10.22
N ASP A 65 -10.42 14.62 10.06
CA ASP A 65 -10.60 16.00 10.51
C ASP A 65 -10.28 16.21 12.01
N LYS A 66 -10.37 15.15 12.82
CA LYS A 66 -10.00 15.19 14.25
C LYS A 66 -8.49 15.22 14.50
N ILE A 67 -7.67 14.87 13.52
CA ILE A 67 -6.20 14.87 13.64
C ILE A 67 -5.67 16.21 13.14
N THR A 68 -5.28 17.07 14.07
CA THR A 68 -4.79 18.42 13.78
C THR A 68 -3.27 18.50 13.74
N ASP A 69 -2.57 17.50 14.27
CA ASP A 69 -1.11 17.45 14.31
C ASP A 69 -0.53 16.30 13.48
N ARG A 70 0.63 16.58 12.88
CA ARG A 70 1.32 15.64 11.99
C ARG A 70 1.80 14.37 12.70
N LEU A 71 2.24 14.47 13.95
CA LEU A 71 2.83 13.35 14.68
C LEU A 71 1.78 12.29 15.02
N SER A 72 0.57 12.72 15.40
CA SER A 72 -0.57 11.84 15.62
C SER A 72 -0.96 11.10 14.34
N PHE A 73 -0.96 11.78 13.19
CA PHE A 73 -1.21 11.12 11.91
C PHE A 73 -0.13 10.08 11.57
N GLU A 74 1.16 10.41 11.73
CA GLU A 74 2.27 9.49 11.50
C GLU A 74 2.20 8.25 12.41
N ARG A 75 1.77 8.40 13.67
CA ARG A 75 1.52 7.27 14.58
C ARG A 75 0.41 6.35 14.08
N LYS A 76 -0.70 6.90 13.55
CA LYS A 76 -1.78 6.11 12.95
C LYS A 76 -1.30 5.36 11.71
N LEU A 77 -0.54 6.02 10.84
CA LEU A 77 0.06 5.36 9.67
C LEU A 77 1.02 4.22 10.09
N TYR A 78 1.79 4.41 11.16
CA TYR A 78 2.65 3.37 11.70
C TYR A 78 1.85 2.15 12.17
N VAL A 79 0.74 2.34 12.89
CA VAL A 79 -0.12 1.24 13.36
C VAL A 79 -0.75 0.49 12.19
N ILE A 80 -1.31 1.21 11.20
CA ILE A 80 -1.87 0.62 9.98
C ILE A 80 -0.81 -0.25 9.26
N ARG A 81 0.41 0.27 9.11
CA ARG A 81 1.52 -0.48 8.52
C ARG A 81 1.83 -1.74 9.33
N LYS A 82 1.90 -1.63 10.66
CA LYS A 82 2.24 -2.77 11.52
C LYS A 82 1.18 -3.87 11.48
N GLN A 83 -0.10 -3.50 11.41
CA GLN A 83 -1.20 -4.46 11.24
C GLN A 83 -1.19 -5.13 9.86
N ALA A 84 -0.75 -4.42 8.82
CA ALA A 84 -0.61 -5.00 7.48
C ALA A 84 0.55 -5.99 7.35
N GLU A 85 1.60 -5.84 8.17
CA GLU A 85 2.75 -6.74 8.22
C GLU A 85 2.50 -8.04 9.02
N ASN A 86 1.48 -8.05 9.89
CA ASN A 86 1.10 -9.18 10.73
C ASN A 86 0.01 -10.06 10.08
#